data_AF-A0A838BTD7-F1
#
_entry.id   AF-A0A838BTD7-F1
#
_cell.length_a   1.000
_cell.length_b   1.000
_cell.length_c   1.000
_cell.angle_alpha   90.00
_cell.angle_beta   90.00
_cell.angle_gamma   90.00
#
_symmetry.space_group_name_H-M   'P 1'
#
loop_
_entity.id
_entity.type
_entity.pdbx_description
1 polymer ?
#
loop_
_entity_poly.entity_id
_entity_poly.type
_entity_poly.pdbx_seq_one_letter_code
_entity_poly.pdbx_strand_id
1 'polypeptide(L)'
;MRAIAQEQDAGRPTLGDLMLLTQLRHFKLWYAQKVGNWPLANYELQQFKTTIDRIVKLYPTASSIAQANLIHEKTDPAMQALQQAVSDRDGSRFEAAFLQVTNACNQCHQAAGVGFITVQVPTHSPFGNQNFGPAP
;
A
#
# COMPACT_ATOMS: atom_id res chain seq x y z
N MET A 1 -3.33 32.81 18.21
CA MET A 1 -2.86 31.42 18.03
C MET A 1 -3.77 30.53 17.17
N ARG A 2 -4.97 30.95 16.71
CA ARG A 2 -5.84 30.11 15.86
C ARG A 2 -5.46 30.05 14.37
N ALA A 3 -4.76 31.06 13.84
CA ALA A 3 -4.38 31.10 12.42
C ALA A 3 -3.25 30.11 12.05
N ILE A 4 -2.30 29.86 12.96
CA ILE A 4 -1.11 29.03 12.70
C ILE A 4 -1.44 27.52 12.63
N ALA A 5 -2.55 27.10 13.26
CA ALA A 5 -3.03 25.72 13.22
C ALA A 5 -3.81 25.39 11.94
N GLN A 6 -4.37 26.39 11.24
CA GLN A 6 -5.14 26.20 10.01
C GLN A 6 -4.26 26.16 8.75
N GLU A 7 -3.08 26.80 8.77
CA GLU A 7 -2.13 26.75 7.62
C GLU A 7 -1.34 25.45 7.52
N GLN A 8 -1.14 24.72 8.62
CA GLN A 8 -0.49 23.41 8.59
C GLN A 8 -1.35 22.30 7.96
N ASP A 9 -2.65 22.56 7.76
CA ASP A 9 -3.63 21.59 7.28
C ASP A 9 -3.76 21.59 5.74
N ALA A 10 -3.53 22.73 5.08
CA ALA A 10 -3.78 22.88 3.63
C ALA A 10 -2.78 22.13 2.71
N GLY A 11 -1.57 21.81 3.21
CA GLY A 11 -0.54 21.10 2.45
C GLY A 11 -0.37 19.62 2.79
N ARG A 12 -1.08 19.14 3.81
CA ARG A 12 -0.97 17.75 4.27
C ARG A 12 -1.99 16.89 3.51
N PRO A 13 -1.58 15.79 2.84
CA PRO A 13 -2.54 14.88 2.22
C PRO A 13 -3.37 14.21 3.31
N THR A 14 -4.68 14.08 3.11
CA THR A 14 -5.57 13.39 4.04
C THR A 14 -5.19 11.92 4.17
N LEU A 15 -5.66 11.23 5.22
CA LEU A 15 -5.47 9.77 5.32
C LEU A 15 -6.11 9.05 4.13
N GLY A 16 -7.28 9.52 3.68
CA GLY A 16 -7.96 9.00 2.49
C GLY A 16 -7.10 9.12 1.22
N ASP A 17 -6.42 10.26 1.02
CA ASP A 17 -5.54 10.45 -0.14
C ASP A 17 -4.35 9.50 -0.12
N LEU A 18 -3.75 9.27 1.06
CA LEU A 18 -2.66 8.31 1.20
C LEU A 18 -3.13 6.86 1.05
N MET A 19 -4.35 6.54 1.47
CA MET A 19 -4.95 5.22 1.26
C MET A 19 -5.29 4.98 -0.21
N LEU A 20 -5.76 5.99 -0.93
CA LEU A 20 -5.95 5.92 -2.37
C LEU A 20 -4.61 5.68 -3.08
N LEU A 21 -3.57 6.44 -2.72
CA LEU A 21 -2.22 6.23 -3.26
C LEU A 21 -1.70 4.82 -2.94
N THR A 22 -1.95 4.34 -1.72
CA THR A 22 -1.59 2.99 -1.27
C THR A 22 -2.27 1.91 -2.12
N GLN A 23 -3.57 2.04 -2.38
CA GLN A 23 -4.31 1.12 -3.24
C GLN A 23 -3.80 1.14 -4.68
N LEU A 24 -3.41 2.31 -5.20
CA LEU A 24 -2.76 2.42 -6.51
C LEU A 24 -1.39 1.71 -6.52
N ARG A 25 -0.57 1.83 -5.47
CA ARG A 25 0.71 1.11 -5.36
C ARG A 25 0.50 -0.40 -5.29
N HIS A 26 -0.44 -0.86 -4.47
CA HIS A 26 -0.86 -2.26 -4.38
C HIS A 26 -1.28 -2.80 -5.76
N PHE A 27 -2.09 -2.04 -6.49
CA PHE A 27 -2.46 -2.35 -7.87
C PHE A 27 -1.24 -2.49 -8.80
N LYS A 28 -0.37 -1.48 -8.84
CA LYS A 28 0.76 -1.46 -9.77
C LYS A 28 1.76 -2.57 -9.47
N LEU A 29 1.97 -2.87 -8.19
CA LEU A 29 2.82 -3.95 -7.72
C LEU A 29 2.33 -5.31 -8.24
N TRP A 30 1.02 -5.60 -8.14
CA TRP A 30 0.43 -6.83 -8.70
C TRP A 30 0.70 -6.94 -10.21
N TYR A 31 0.32 -5.91 -10.97
CA TYR A 31 0.47 -5.94 -12.43
C TYR A 31 1.92 -6.07 -12.87
N ALA A 32 2.84 -5.36 -12.22
CA ALA A 32 4.27 -5.44 -12.50
C ALA A 32 4.79 -6.88 -12.33
N GLN A 33 4.39 -7.57 -11.25
CA GLN A 33 4.77 -8.96 -11.08
C GLN A 33 4.10 -9.89 -12.10
N LYS A 34 2.80 -9.74 -12.37
CA LYS A 34 2.07 -10.63 -13.30
C LYS A 34 2.66 -10.65 -14.70
N VAL A 35 3.26 -9.55 -15.14
CA VAL A 35 3.93 -9.44 -16.45
C VAL A 35 5.45 -9.61 -16.37
N GLY A 36 5.99 -10.02 -15.21
CA GLY A 36 7.42 -10.29 -15.01
C GLY A 36 8.32 -9.05 -15.01
N ASN A 37 7.75 -7.86 -14.85
CA ASN A 37 8.52 -6.61 -14.73
C ASN A 37 9.02 -6.43 -13.29
N TRP A 38 10.02 -7.24 -12.93
CA TRP A 38 10.63 -7.24 -11.59
C TRP A 38 11.25 -5.90 -11.16
N PRO A 39 11.90 -5.11 -12.04
CA PRO A 39 12.33 -3.76 -11.69
C PRO A 39 11.17 -2.86 -11.26
N LEU A 40 10.04 -2.88 -12.00
CA LEU A 40 8.85 -2.13 -11.64
C LEU A 40 8.20 -2.69 -10.36
N ALA A 41 8.17 -4.01 -10.17
CA ALA A 41 7.67 -4.63 -8.95
C ALA A 41 8.48 -4.18 -7.72
N ASN A 42 9.82 -4.17 -7.82
CA ASN A 42 10.65 -3.66 -6.73
C ASN A 42 10.43 -2.16 -6.50
N TYR A 43 10.34 -1.35 -7.55
CA TYR A 43 10.05 0.07 -7.44
C TYR A 43 8.72 0.32 -6.73
N GLU A 44 7.63 -0.30 -7.19
CA GLU A 44 6.31 -0.11 -6.59
C GLU A 44 6.23 -0.68 -5.17
N LEU A 45 6.96 -1.75 -4.85
CA LEU A 45 7.08 -2.24 -3.47
C LEU A 45 7.76 -1.22 -2.55
N GLN A 46 8.85 -0.58 -2.98
CA GLN A 46 9.51 0.47 -2.17
C GLN A 46 8.60 1.69 -2.00
N GLN A 47 7.92 2.11 -3.07
CA GLN A 47 6.97 3.22 -3.00
C GLN A 47 5.78 2.89 -2.11
N PHE A 48 5.32 1.64 -2.10
CA PHE A 48 4.26 1.17 -1.22
C PHE A 48 4.70 1.24 0.25
N LYS A 49 5.88 0.68 0.60
CA LYS A 49 6.47 0.79 1.95
C LYS A 49 6.60 2.24 2.40
N THR A 50 7.18 3.08 1.55
CA THR A 50 7.34 4.52 1.82
C THR A 50 6.00 5.21 2.07
N THR A 51 4.94 4.79 1.38
CA THR A 51 3.59 5.34 1.58
C THR A 51 3.02 4.90 2.93
N ILE A 52 3.18 3.63 3.32
CA ILE A 52 2.81 3.12 4.64
C ILE A 52 3.55 3.88 5.75
N ASP A 53 4.88 4.01 5.64
CA ASP A 53 5.69 4.73 6.63
C ASP A 53 5.25 6.20 6.75
N ARG A 54 4.90 6.82 5.62
CA ARG A 54 4.37 8.19 5.59
C ARG A 54 3.01 8.28 6.28
N ILE A 55 2.12 7.29 6.09
CA ILE A 55 0.83 7.22 6.81
C ILE A 55 1.08 7.17 8.31
N VAL A 56 1.95 6.26 8.77
CA VAL A 56 2.28 6.09 10.19
C VAL A 56 2.87 7.36 10.78
N LYS A 57 3.78 8.03 10.06
CA LYS A 57 4.42 9.28 10.49
C LYS A 57 3.44 10.46 10.55
N LEU A 58 2.55 10.59 9.57
CA LEU A 58 1.62 11.71 9.52
C LEU A 58 0.43 11.48 10.46
N TYR A 59 -0.07 10.25 10.57
CA TYR A 59 -1.27 9.92 11.32
C TYR A 59 -0.99 9.03 12.54
N PRO A 60 -0.08 9.43 13.46
CA PRO A 60 0.19 8.66 14.67
C PRO A 60 -1.02 8.65 15.62
N THR A 61 -1.96 9.60 15.44
CA THR A 61 -3.07 9.90 16.36
C THR A 61 -4.44 10.00 15.70
N ALA A 62 -4.62 9.54 14.46
CA ALA A 62 -5.96 9.44 13.86
C ALA A 62 -6.79 8.39 14.61
N SER A 63 -7.50 8.84 15.64
CA SER A 63 -8.40 8.07 16.53
C SER A 63 -7.77 6.81 17.13
N SER A 64 -7.08 7.04 18.26
CA SER A 64 -6.37 6.08 19.10
C SER A 64 -5.06 5.57 18.49
N ILE A 65 -4.03 5.54 19.33
CA ILE A 65 -2.66 5.04 19.11
C ILE A 65 -2.62 3.59 18.53
N ALA A 66 -3.78 2.93 18.38
CA ALA A 66 -3.93 1.61 17.80
C ALA A 66 -3.73 1.57 16.28
N GLN A 67 -4.25 2.52 15.49
CA GLN A 67 -4.38 2.30 14.04
C GLN A 67 -3.05 2.31 13.28
N ALA A 68 -2.14 3.24 13.58
CA ALA A 68 -0.83 3.31 12.92
C ALA A 68 0.06 2.10 13.27
N ASN A 69 0.04 1.68 14.54
CA ASN A 69 0.76 0.48 14.97
C ASN A 69 0.11 -0.80 14.42
N LEU A 70 -1.23 -0.83 14.29
CA LEU A 70 -1.95 -1.91 13.63
C LEU A 70 -1.55 -2.04 12.16
N ILE A 71 -1.27 -0.93 11.46
CA ILE A 71 -0.80 -1.01 10.06
C ILE A 71 0.50 -1.80 9.99
N HIS A 72 1.52 -1.47 10.79
CA HIS A 72 2.77 -2.23 10.83
C HIS A 72 2.55 -3.66 11.32
N GLU A 73 1.84 -3.86 12.42
CA GLU A 73 1.55 -5.18 12.99
C GLU A 73 0.89 -6.11 11.96
N LYS A 74 -0.08 -5.61 11.20
CA LYS A 74 -0.79 -6.42 10.20
C LYS A 74 -0.01 -6.59 8.90
N THR A 75 0.81 -5.62 8.50
CA THR A 75 1.44 -5.63 7.16
C THR A 75 2.90 -6.05 7.14
N ASP A 76 3.70 -5.79 8.17
CA ASP A 76 5.16 -5.96 8.14
C ASP A 76 5.61 -7.39 7.76
N PRO A 77 5.05 -8.48 8.34
CA PRO A 77 5.46 -9.84 7.96
C PRO A 77 5.20 -10.13 6.47
N ALA A 78 4.04 -9.70 5.96
CA ALA A 78 3.66 -9.90 4.57
C ALA A 78 4.48 -9.00 3.62
N MET A 79 4.86 -7.79 4.05
CA MET A 79 5.74 -6.89 3.32
C MET A 79 7.18 -7.40 3.24
N GLN A 80 7.66 -8.09 4.27
CA GLN A 80 8.95 -8.79 4.25
C GLN A 80 8.92 -9.98 3.29
N ALA A 81 7.85 -10.78 3.31
CA ALA A 81 7.66 -11.89 2.38
C ALA A 81 7.60 -11.41 0.92
N LEU A 82 6.89 -10.30 0.64
CA LEU A 82 6.89 -9.67 -0.69
C LEU A 82 8.29 -9.22 -1.10
N GLN A 83 9.07 -8.63 -0.20
CA GLN A 83 10.43 -8.19 -0.51
C GLN A 83 11.32 -9.34 -0.92
N GLN A 84 11.25 -10.46 -0.21
CA GLN A 84 11.99 -11.67 -0.56
C GLN A 84 11.53 -12.22 -1.90
N ALA A 85 10.21 -12.34 -2.11
CA ALA A 85 9.68 -12.86 -3.37
C ALA A 85 10.05 -12.00 -4.59
N VAL A 86 10.04 -10.68 -4.45
CA VAL A 86 10.50 -9.75 -5.52
C VAL A 86 12.00 -9.89 -5.77
N SER A 87 12.80 -10.00 -4.70
CA SER A 87 14.26 -10.20 -4.81
C SER A 87 14.59 -11.52 -5.52
N ASP A 88 13.91 -12.59 -5.13
CA ASP A 88 14.11 -13.94 -5.65
C ASP A 88 13.40 -14.15 -7.00
N ARG A 89 12.62 -13.17 -7.47
CA ARG A 89 11.76 -13.25 -8.66
C ARG A 89 10.82 -14.46 -8.63
N ASP A 90 10.36 -14.82 -7.44
CA ASP A 90 9.47 -15.95 -7.20
C ASP A 90 8.02 -15.51 -7.27
N GLY A 91 7.37 -15.77 -8.41
CA GLY A 91 5.98 -15.42 -8.63
C GLY A 91 5.00 -16.12 -7.67
N SER A 92 5.27 -17.37 -7.28
CA SER A 92 4.36 -18.12 -6.40
C SER A 92 4.41 -17.58 -4.97
N ARG A 93 5.63 -17.35 -4.45
CA ARG A 93 5.81 -16.71 -3.14
C ARG A 93 5.29 -15.28 -3.15
N PHE A 94 5.43 -14.56 -4.27
CA PHE A 94 4.88 -13.22 -4.41
C PHE A 94 3.37 -13.24 -4.29
N GLU A 95 2.67 -14.09 -5.05
CA GLU A 95 1.20 -14.15 -5.04
C GLU A 95 0.67 -14.49 -3.65
N ALA A 96 1.30 -15.45 -2.95
CA ALA A 96 0.95 -15.78 -1.58
C ALA A 96 1.14 -14.60 -0.61
N ALA A 97 2.29 -13.91 -0.68
CA ALA A 97 2.57 -12.74 0.17
C ALA A 97 1.66 -11.55 -0.16
N PHE A 98 1.33 -11.35 -1.44
CA PHE A 98 0.42 -10.30 -1.90
C PHE A 98 -1.00 -10.51 -1.37
N LEU A 99 -1.48 -11.76 -1.33
CA LEU A 99 -2.76 -12.10 -0.71
C LEU A 99 -2.75 -11.81 0.80
N GLN A 100 -1.64 -12.08 1.49
CA GLN A 100 -1.50 -11.74 2.91
C GLN A 100 -1.57 -10.22 3.13
N VAL A 101 -0.90 -9.41 2.30
CA VAL A 101 -1.02 -7.94 2.37
C VAL A 101 -2.45 -7.48 2.09
N THR A 102 -3.12 -8.04 1.07
CA THR A 102 -4.52 -7.73 0.77
C THR A 102 -5.44 -8.01 1.96
N ASN A 103 -5.24 -9.15 2.62
CA ASN A 103 -5.98 -9.53 3.82
C ASN A 103 -5.68 -8.58 4.99
N ALA A 104 -4.43 -8.18 5.18
CA ALA A 104 -4.02 -7.21 6.20
C ALA A 104 -4.68 -5.83 5.98
N CYS A 105 -4.75 -5.35 4.74
CA CYS A 105 -5.48 -4.12 4.39
C CYS A 105 -6.93 -4.22 4.85
N ASN A 106 -7.61 -5.32 4.52
CA ASN A 106 -9.01 -5.53 4.89
C ASN A 106 -9.21 -5.63 6.41
N GLN A 107 -8.33 -6.31 7.14
CA GLN A 107 -8.38 -6.36 8.60
C GLN A 107 -8.24 -4.97 9.23
N CYS A 108 -7.34 -4.13 8.69
CA CYS A 108 -7.19 -2.75 9.15
C CYS A 108 -8.45 -1.92 8.84
N HIS A 109 -9.04 -2.06 7.65
CA HIS A 109 -10.25 -1.33 7.28
C HIS A 109 -11.44 -1.71 8.16
N GLN A 110 -11.60 -3.00 8.49
CA GLN A 110 -12.60 -3.47 9.44
C GLN A 110 -12.38 -2.89 10.84
N ALA A 111 -11.15 -2.96 11.36
CA ALA A 111 -10.80 -2.41 12.68
C ALA A 111 -11.01 -0.89 12.76
N ALA A 112 -10.83 -0.17 11.65
CA ALA A 112 -11.03 1.27 11.55
C ALA A 112 -12.50 1.67 11.29
N GLY A 113 -13.45 0.72 11.25
CA GLY A 113 -14.88 1.01 11.03
C GLY A 113 -15.24 1.39 9.58
N VAL A 114 -14.30 1.25 8.65
CA VAL A 114 -14.48 1.53 7.21
C VAL A 114 -14.46 0.24 6.38
N GLY A 115 -14.97 -0.86 6.95
CA GLY A 115 -14.98 -2.19 6.35
C GLY A 115 -15.72 -2.29 5.01
N PHE A 116 -16.52 -1.29 4.64
CA PHE A 116 -17.11 -1.17 3.30
C PHE A 116 -16.07 -0.92 2.21
N ILE A 117 -14.85 -0.49 2.56
CA ILE A 117 -13.69 -0.40 1.65
C ILE A 117 -13.00 -1.76 1.63
N THR A 118 -13.49 -2.69 0.81
CA THR A 118 -12.88 -4.02 0.67
C THR A 118 -11.89 -4.04 -0.50
N VAL A 119 -10.62 -4.32 -0.21
CA VAL A 119 -9.54 -4.49 -1.18
C VAL A 119 -9.53 -5.92 -1.69
N GLN A 120 -9.27 -6.10 -2.98
CA GLN A 120 -9.12 -7.40 -3.63
C GLN A 120 -7.89 -7.44 -4.53
N VAL A 121 -7.51 -8.63 -4.98
CA VAL A 121 -6.54 -8.77 -6.06
C VAL A 121 -7.08 -8.08 -7.32
N PRO A 122 -6.31 -7.18 -7.96
CA PRO A 122 -6.77 -6.50 -9.16
C PRO A 122 -7.14 -7.45 -10.30
N THR A 123 -8.32 -7.25 -10.90
CA THR A 123 -8.81 -8.05 -12.04
C THR A 123 -8.67 -7.34 -13.39
N HIS A 124 -8.56 -6.01 -13.39
CA HIS A 124 -8.40 -5.16 -14.58
C HIS A 124 -7.57 -3.93 -14.23
N SER A 125 -6.90 -3.34 -15.22
CA SER A 125 -6.11 -2.12 -15.06
C SER A 125 -6.98 -0.88 -15.26
N PRO A 126 -6.99 0.09 -14.33
CA PRO A 126 -7.57 1.41 -14.59
C PRO A 126 -6.64 2.29 -15.43
N PHE A 127 -5.37 1.89 -15.61
CA PHE A 127 -4.39 2.64 -16.40
C PHE A 127 -4.38 2.14 -17.84
N GLY A 128 -5.00 2.92 -18.74
CA GLY A 128 -4.88 2.74 -20.19
C GLY A 128 -3.67 3.43 -20.82
N ASN A 129 -2.89 4.16 -20.02
CA ASN A 129 -1.76 5.00 -20.46
C ASN A 129 -0.39 4.54 -19.94
N GLN A 130 -0.29 3.34 -19.38
CA GLN A 130 0.98 2.76 -18.92
C GLN A 130 1.17 1.36 -19.51
N ASN A 131 2.34 1.13 -20.11
CA ASN A 131 2.81 -0.23 -20.40
C ASN A 131 3.48 -0.80 -19.14
N PHE A 132 2.96 -1.91 -18.62
CA PHE A 132 3.50 -2.59 -17.43
C PHE A 132 4.59 -3.61 -17.77
N GLY A 133 4.71 -4.02 -19.02
CA GLY A 133 5.72 -4.98 -19.46
C GLY A 133 7.14 -4.51 -19.13
N PRO A 134 8.11 -5.44 -19.03
CA PRO A 134 9.53 -5.08 -18.89
C PRO A 134 9.95 -4.10 -19.98
N ALA A 135 10.86 -3.19 -19.63
CA ALA A 135 11.51 -2.38 -20.66
C ALA A 135 12.25 -3.30 -21.65
N PRO A 136 12.30 -2.95 -22.95
CA PRO A 136 13.10 -3.68 -23.94
C PRO A 136 14.58 -3.77 -23.56
#